data_AF-A0A4W5KCE4-F1
#
_entry.id   AF-A0A4W5KCE4-F1
#
_cell.length_a   1.000
_cell.length_b   1.000
_cell.length_c   1.000
_cell.angle_alpha   90.00
_cell.angle_beta   90.00
_cell.angle_gamma   90.00
#
_symmetry.space_group_name_H-M   'P 1'
#
loop_
_entity.id
_entity.type
_entity.pdbx_description
1 polymer ?
#
loop_
_entity_poly.entity_id
_entity_poly.type
_entity_poly.pdbx_seq_one_letter_code
_entity_poly.pdbx_strand_id
1 'polypeptide(L)'
;VRVLLFHLLSMNHLLPSVCVSMRVCVRSYLRMCPKPENAVTIAVSSRVLFRTETEQKVYEQKGVEEYLRYQVEHENEPFAPGPAFSFVKALEAVNARLRELYPESEELFDIVLVTYNHAHVGVRLINTINHHNLFIERFCMTGGSSPIGYLKAWQTNLYLSADAEKVREALSEGIAAATMFMSNKLTEVSQTQLRVAFDGDAVLFSDESERIFKAQGLDGFFQHERDNEDILLDCVCRRVRKKRIGLLSFRFL
;
A
#
# COMPACT_ATOMS: atom_id res chain seq x y z
N VAL A 1 9.75 -4.73 -16.64
CA VAL A 1 9.77 -4.27 -18.06
C VAL A 1 9.18 -5.28 -19.05
N ARG A 2 9.49 -6.60 -19.00
CA ARG A 2 8.91 -7.59 -19.94
C ARG A 2 7.41 -7.89 -19.76
N VAL A 3 6.87 -7.79 -18.55
CA VAL A 3 5.47 -8.16 -18.26
C VAL A 3 4.47 -7.08 -18.73
N LEU A 4 4.82 -5.79 -18.56
CA LEU A 4 3.98 -4.67 -19.01
C LEU A 4 3.90 -4.60 -20.55
N LEU A 5 5.01 -4.91 -21.23
CA LEU A 5 5.07 -4.93 -22.70
C LEU A 5 4.20 -6.05 -23.29
N PHE A 6 4.13 -7.21 -22.62
CA PHE A 6 3.38 -8.37 -23.12
C PHE A 6 1.86 -8.17 -23.08
N HIS A 7 1.33 -7.51 -22.04
CA HIS A 7 -0.10 -7.23 -21.97
C HIS A 7 -0.54 -6.10 -22.91
N LEU A 8 0.29 -5.08 -23.13
CA LEU A 8 0.01 -4.03 -24.11
C LEU A 8 0.05 -4.56 -25.56
N LEU A 9 0.96 -5.49 -25.88
CA LEU A 9 1.04 -6.09 -27.22
C LEU A 9 -0.10 -7.06 -27.54
N SER A 10 -0.71 -7.70 -26.53
CA SER A 10 -1.79 -8.67 -26.75
C SER A 10 -3.16 -8.03 -27.05
N MET A 11 -3.31 -6.71 -26.89
CA MET A 11 -4.58 -6.00 -27.19
C MET A 11 -4.64 -5.42 -28.62
N ASN A 12 -3.62 -5.64 -29.45
CA ASN A 12 -3.55 -5.08 -30.82
C ASN A 12 -4.52 -5.68 -31.86
N HIS A 13 -5.47 -6.53 -31.48
CA HIS A 13 -6.41 -7.15 -32.43
C HIS A 13 -7.83 -6.56 -32.45
N LEU A 14 -8.19 -5.62 -31.56
CA LEU A 14 -9.45 -4.89 -31.67
C LEU A 14 -9.27 -3.45 -31.20
N LEU A 15 -9.09 -2.54 -32.17
CA LEU A 15 -9.47 -1.12 -32.23
C LEU A 15 -8.37 -0.28 -32.92
N PRO A 16 -8.70 0.51 -33.95
CA PRO A 16 -7.76 1.41 -34.59
C PRO A 16 -7.58 2.68 -33.74
N SER A 17 -6.32 3.10 -33.56
CA SER A 17 -5.95 4.50 -33.30
C SER A 17 -6.12 5.04 -31.88
N VAL A 18 -5.47 4.45 -30.86
CA VAL A 18 -4.92 5.24 -29.75
C VAL A 18 -3.52 4.73 -29.42
N CYS A 19 -2.55 5.18 -30.23
CA CYS A 19 -1.15 5.07 -29.87
C CYS A 19 -0.88 6.13 -28.79
N VAL A 20 -1.20 5.83 -27.53
CA VAL A 20 -0.68 6.64 -26.41
C VAL A 20 0.83 6.41 -26.43
N SER A 21 1.55 7.30 -27.11
CA SER A 21 2.99 7.41 -26.99
C SER A 21 3.28 7.71 -25.53
N MET A 22 3.48 6.66 -24.76
CA MET A 22 4.03 6.70 -23.42
C MET A 22 5.46 7.27 -23.59
N ARG A 23 5.57 8.59 -23.65
CA ARG A 23 6.78 9.26 -23.18
C ARG A 23 6.78 9.05 -21.68
N VAL A 24 7.14 7.83 -21.26
CA VAL A 24 7.87 7.68 -20.01
C VAL A 24 8.98 8.72 -20.16
N CYS A 25 8.89 9.79 -19.38
CA CYS A 25 9.98 10.73 -19.30
C CYS A 25 11.11 9.92 -18.64
N VAL A 26 11.90 9.24 -19.47
CA VAL A 26 13.12 8.52 -19.08
C VAL A 26 14.16 9.59 -18.76
N ARG A 27 13.86 10.45 -17.78
CA ARG A 27 14.83 11.34 -17.16
C ARG A 27 15.68 10.45 -16.29
N SER A 28 16.75 9.93 -16.87
CA SER A 28 18.08 9.68 -16.29
C SER A 28 18.22 9.00 -14.91
N TYR A 29 17.15 8.44 -14.33
CA TYR A 29 17.17 7.67 -13.07
C TYR A 29 17.14 6.17 -13.34
N LEU A 30 17.83 5.71 -14.38
CA LEU A 30 18.29 4.32 -14.43
C LEU A 30 19.39 4.16 -13.37
N ARG A 31 19.01 3.99 -12.10
CA ARG A 31 19.89 3.48 -11.05
C ARG A 31 19.03 2.91 -9.93
N MET A 32 18.83 1.60 -10.04
CA MET A 32 18.36 0.66 -9.01
C MET A 32 16.86 0.68 -8.73
N CYS A 33 16.10 -0.02 -9.58
CA CYS A 33 14.90 -0.72 -9.14
C CYS A 33 15.39 -1.82 -8.16
N PRO A 34 14.97 -1.81 -6.89
CA PRO A 34 15.44 -2.82 -5.95
C PRO A 34 14.95 -4.19 -6.43
N LYS A 35 15.78 -5.23 -6.23
CA LYS A 35 15.33 -6.59 -6.55
C LYS A 35 14.20 -6.95 -5.58
N PRO A 36 13.13 -7.64 -6.03
CA PRO A 36 12.01 -8.01 -5.17
C PRO A 36 12.44 -8.76 -3.90
N GLU A 37 13.54 -9.50 -3.96
CA GLU A 37 14.12 -10.26 -2.83
C GLU A 37 14.70 -9.38 -1.72
N ASN A 38 15.16 -8.18 -2.04
CA ASN A 38 15.82 -7.25 -1.11
C ASN A 38 14.96 -6.01 -0.82
N ALA A 39 13.85 -5.83 -1.54
CA ALA A 39 12.95 -4.69 -1.39
C ALA A 39 11.84 -4.99 -0.40
N VAL A 40 11.48 -4.01 0.42
CA VAL A 40 10.21 -4.06 1.15
C VAL A 40 9.10 -3.68 0.17
N THR A 41 8.41 -4.69 -0.35
CA THR A 41 7.36 -4.53 -1.36
C THR A 41 6.04 -4.16 -0.69
N ILE A 42 5.54 -2.96 -0.99
CA ILE A 42 4.29 -2.41 -0.47
C ILE A 42 3.30 -2.25 -1.61
N ALA A 43 2.26 -3.08 -1.60
CA ALA A 43 1.18 -3.01 -2.56
C ALA A 43 0.07 -2.08 -2.04
N VAL A 44 -0.35 -1.13 -2.87
CA VAL A 44 -1.33 -0.09 -2.52
C VAL A 44 -2.47 -0.14 -3.53
N SER A 45 -3.71 -0.21 -3.06
CA SER A 45 -4.88 -0.15 -3.93
C SER A 45 -5.10 1.26 -4.51
N SER A 46 -5.56 1.36 -5.77
CA SER A 46 -5.88 2.67 -6.37
C SER A 46 -6.89 3.47 -5.56
N ARG A 47 -7.81 2.80 -4.84
CA ARG A 47 -8.82 3.43 -3.98
C ARG A 47 -8.28 4.01 -2.67
N VAL A 48 -7.09 3.60 -2.24
CA VAL A 48 -6.40 4.20 -1.09
C VAL A 48 -5.30 5.17 -1.53
N LEU A 49 -4.82 5.07 -2.75
CA LEU A 49 -3.87 6.04 -3.26
C LEU A 49 -4.57 7.34 -3.69
N PHE A 50 -5.76 7.20 -4.30
CA PHE A 50 -6.53 8.29 -4.86
C PHE A 50 -7.99 8.25 -4.41
N ARG A 51 -8.61 9.42 -4.36
CA ARG A 51 -10.04 9.60 -4.13
C ARG A 51 -10.80 9.27 -5.40
N THR A 52 -11.59 8.19 -5.36
CA THR A 52 -12.39 7.71 -6.49
C THR A 52 -13.85 7.47 -6.11
N GLU A 53 -14.36 8.15 -5.08
CA GLU A 53 -15.70 7.94 -4.54
C GLU A 53 -16.78 8.34 -5.54
N THR A 54 -16.54 9.37 -6.35
CA THR A 54 -17.47 9.81 -7.40
C THR A 54 -17.62 8.74 -8.47
N GLU A 55 -16.49 8.21 -8.95
CA GLU A 55 -16.44 7.16 -9.96
C GLU A 55 -17.07 5.87 -9.46
N GLN A 56 -16.83 5.53 -8.19
CA GLN A 56 -17.45 4.38 -7.54
C GLN A 56 -18.97 4.51 -7.51
N LYS A 57 -19.51 5.70 -7.20
CA LYS A 57 -20.97 5.94 -7.25
C LYS A 57 -21.53 5.79 -8.65
N VAL A 58 -20.81 6.27 -9.68
CA VAL A 58 -21.22 6.08 -11.08
C VAL A 58 -21.30 4.59 -11.42
N TYR A 59 -20.30 3.80 -11.03
CA TYR A 59 -20.30 2.35 -11.23
C TYR A 59 -21.47 1.67 -10.54
N GLU A 60 -21.71 1.99 -9.26
CA GLU A 60 -22.76 1.37 -8.45
C GLU A 60 -24.18 1.73 -8.91
N GLN A 61 -24.40 2.97 -9.35
CA GLN A 61 -25.74 3.47 -9.72
C GLN A 61 -26.08 3.27 -11.19
N LYS A 62 -25.09 3.39 -12.09
CA LYS A 62 -25.31 3.43 -13.54
C LYS A 62 -24.68 2.26 -14.29
N GLY A 63 -23.91 1.41 -13.61
CA GLY A 63 -23.29 0.23 -14.18
C GLY A 63 -22.00 0.52 -14.95
N VAL A 64 -21.46 -0.55 -15.56
CA VAL A 64 -20.11 -0.58 -16.14
C VAL A 64 -19.96 0.34 -17.34
N GLU A 65 -20.95 0.40 -18.23
CA GLU A 65 -20.86 1.16 -19.49
C GLU A 65 -20.76 2.67 -19.24
N GLU A 66 -21.63 3.19 -18.37
CA GLU A 66 -21.63 4.59 -17.96
C GLU A 66 -20.36 4.96 -17.17
N TYR A 67 -19.86 4.05 -16.34
CA TYR A 67 -18.58 4.20 -15.66
C TYR A 67 -17.41 4.31 -16.65
N LEU A 68 -17.36 3.45 -17.67
CA LEU A 68 -16.31 3.49 -18.69
C LEU A 68 -16.37 4.81 -19.48
N ARG A 69 -17.57 5.25 -19.89
CA ARG A 69 -17.74 6.53 -20.58
C ARG A 69 -17.29 7.71 -19.72
N TYR A 70 -17.70 7.73 -18.45
CA TYR A 70 -17.28 8.75 -17.49
C TYR A 70 -15.76 8.82 -17.36
N GLN A 71 -15.09 7.67 -17.27
CA GLN A 71 -13.63 7.62 -17.13
C GLN A 71 -12.88 8.10 -18.37
N VAL A 72 -13.43 7.85 -19.57
CA VAL A 72 -12.87 8.35 -20.84
C VAL A 72 -13.07 9.86 -20.97
N GLU A 73 -14.26 10.37 -20.67
CA GLU A 73 -14.56 11.81 -20.71
C GLU A 73 -13.67 12.61 -19.75
N HIS A 74 -13.30 12.03 -18.61
CA HIS A 74 -12.50 12.68 -17.57
C HIS A 74 -11.04 12.19 -17.56
N GLU A 75 -10.53 11.62 -18.65
CA GLU A 75 -9.19 10.98 -18.70
C GLU A 75 -8.03 11.93 -18.32
N ASN A 76 -8.21 13.23 -18.58
CA ASN A 76 -7.23 14.28 -18.32
C ASN A 76 -7.47 14.99 -16.99
N GLU A 77 -8.48 14.58 -16.22
CA GLU A 77 -8.78 15.12 -14.90
C GLU A 77 -8.19 14.23 -13.81
N PRO A 78 -7.07 14.64 -13.18
CA PRO A 78 -6.37 13.83 -12.21
C PRO A 78 -7.19 13.63 -10.94
N PHE A 79 -7.12 12.44 -10.34
CA PHE A 79 -7.77 12.18 -9.05
C PHE A 79 -7.13 12.98 -7.92
N ALA A 80 -7.94 13.32 -6.92
CA ALA A 80 -7.44 13.94 -5.70
C ALA A 80 -6.68 12.93 -4.81
N PRO A 81 -5.71 13.39 -3.99
CA PRO A 81 -4.96 12.54 -3.07
C PRO A 81 -5.84 11.76 -2.09
N GLY A 82 -5.62 10.44 -2.03
CA GLY A 82 -6.27 9.52 -1.11
C GLY A 82 -5.54 9.39 0.24
N PRO A 83 -5.98 8.47 1.11
CA PRO A 83 -5.49 8.35 2.48
C PRO A 83 -4.05 7.81 2.55
N ALA A 84 -3.63 6.99 1.59
CA ALA A 84 -2.28 6.46 1.51
C ALA A 84 -1.30 7.40 0.76
N PHE A 85 -1.77 8.52 0.21
CA PHE A 85 -0.95 9.38 -0.64
C PHE A 85 0.28 9.94 0.09
N SER A 86 0.08 10.52 1.28
CA SER A 86 1.19 11.05 2.08
C SER A 86 2.16 9.96 2.52
N PHE A 87 1.65 8.76 2.79
CA PHE A 87 2.48 7.60 3.12
C PHE A 87 3.37 7.18 1.95
N VAL A 88 2.82 7.08 0.73
CA VAL A 88 3.59 6.77 -0.48
C VAL A 88 4.67 7.84 -0.75
N LYS A 89 4.32 9.12 -0.61
CA LYS A 89 5.31 10.22 -0.71
C LYS A 89 6.42 10.12 0.33
N ALA A 90 6.08 9.76 1.57
CA ALA A 90 7.07 9.57 2.62
C ALA A 90 8.03 8.42 2.31
N LEU A 91 7.52 7.30 1.76
CA LEU A 91 8.36 6.19 1.30
C LEU A 91 9.30 6.60 0.16
N GLU A 92 8.80 7.36 -0.83
CA GLU A 92 9.63 7.90 -1.91
C GLU A 92 10.73 8.83 -1.38
N ALA A 93 10.40 9.70 -0.41
CA ALA A 93 11.36 10.58 0.24
C ALA A 93 12.43 9.80 1.01
N VAL A 94 12.05 8.74 1.74
CA VAL A 94 12.99 7.86 2.42
C VAL A 94 13.88 7.14 1.40
N ASN A 95 13.31 6.59 0.33
CA ASN A 95 14.08 5.96 -0.75
C ASN A 95 15.10 6.92 -1.38
N ALA A 96 14.72 8.18 -1.62
CA ALA A 96 15.64 9.19 -2.13
C ALA A 96 16.82 9.44 -1.17
N ARG A 97 16.53 9.57 0.14
CA ARG A 97 17.56 9.74 1.18
C ARG A 97 18.45 8.51 1.35
N LEU A 98 17.89 7.31 1.30
CA LEU A 98 18.66 6.08 1.38
C LEU A 98 19.63 5.95 0.21
N ARG A 99 19.22 6.34 -1.01
CA ARG A 99 20.11 6.36 -2.17
C ARG A 99 21.22 7.41 -2.06
N GLU A 100 20.96 8.56 -1.42
CA GLU A 100 21.98 9.58 -1.15
C GLU A 100 23.03 9.09 -0.13
N LEU A 101 22.57 8.44 0.94
CA LEU A 101 23.42 8.00 2.06
C LEU A 101 24.15 6.68 1.77
N TYR A 102 23.47 5.75 1.09
CA TYR A 102 23.95 4.39 0.82
C TYR A 102 23.67 4.01 -0.65
N PRO A 103 24.48 4.54 -1.60
CA PRO A 103 24.24 4.34 -3.03
C PRO A 103 24.23 2.88 -3.51
N GLU A 104 24.91 2.00 -2.78
CA GLU A 104 25.01 0.56 -3.09
C GLU A 104 23.91 -0.27 -2.40
N SER A 105 23.06 0.34 -1.57
CA SER A 105 22.00 -0.39 -0.86
C SER A 105 20.88 -0.81 -1.83
N GLU A 106 20.55 -2.10 -1.81
CA GLU A 106 19.38 -2.65 -2.51
C GLU A 106 18.12 -2.67 -1.63
N GLU A 107 18.24 -2.31 -0.33
CA GLU A 107 17.15 -2.31 0.66
C GLU A 107 16.30 -1.03 0.56
N LEU A 108 15.44 -0.98 -0.44
CA LEU A 108 14.53 0.13 -0.69
C LEU A 108 13.07 -0.34 -0.65
N PHE A 109 12.15 0.60 -0.49
CA PHE A 109 10.72 0.32 -0.63
C PHE A 109 10.35 0.19 -2.11
N ASP A 110 9.76 -0.94 -2.51
CA ASP A 110 9.14 -1.11 -3.83
C ASP A 110 7.64 -0.88 -3.71
N ILE A 111 7.14 0.19 -4.32
CA ILE A 111 5.74 0.58 -4.25
C ILE A 111 5.02 0.06 -5.49
N VAL A 112 4.00 -0.75 -5.25
CA VAL A 112 3.24 -1.41 -6.31
C VAL A 112 1.78 -0.99 -6.27
N LEU A 113 1.26 -0.49 -7.38
CA LEU A 113 -0.14 -0.07 -7.46
C LEU A 113 -1.03 -1.21 -7.96
N VAL A 114 -2.05 -1.54 -7.20
CA VAL A 114 -3.04 -2.56 -7.56
C VAL A 114 -4.37 -1.88 -7.85
N THR A 115 -4.96 -2.14 -9.02
CA THR A 115 -6.32 -1.69 -9.32
C THR A 115 -7.19 -2.84 -9.77
N TYR A 116 -8.44 -2.80 -9.32
CA TYR A 116 -9.48 -3.75 -9.70
C TYR A 116 -10.19 -3.34 -11.00
N ASN A 117 -9.91 -2.14 -11.50
CA ASN A 117 -10.57 -1.62 -12.68
C ASN A 117 -10.06 -2.32 -13.95
N HIS A 118 -10.88 -2.33 -14.99
CA HIS A 118 -10.47 -2.81 -16.31
C HIS A 118 -9.36 -1.93 -16.91
N ALA A 119 -8.52 -2.55 -17.75
CA ALA A 119 -7.39 -1.90 -18.42
C ALA A 119 -7.79 -0.63 -19.19
N HIS A 120 -9.01 -0.60 -19.71
CA HIS A 120 -9.57 0.56 -20.42
C HIS A 120 -9.61 1.86 -19.60
N VAL A 121 -9.59 1.76 -18.27
CA VAL A 121 -9.62 2.91 -17.34
C VAL A 121 -8.21 3.32 -16.88
N GLY A 122 -7.17 2.62 -17.37
CA GLY A 122 -5.80 2.81 -16.92
C GLY A 122 -5.20 4.16 -17.29
N VAL A 123 -5.68 4.79 -18.37
CA VAL A 123 -5.13 6.06 -18.88
C VAL A 123 -5.26 7.18 -17.84
N ARG A 124 -6.45 7.37 -17.27
CA ARG A 124 -6.69 8.39 -16.23
C ARG A 124 -5.84 8.16 -14.98
N LEU A 125 -5.64 6.90 -14.60
CA LEU A 125 -4.80 6.53 -13.46
C LEU A 125 -3.33 6.89 -13.74
N ILE A 126 -2.81 6.57 -14.92
CA ILE A 126 -1.44 6.93 -15.33
C ILE A 126 -1.28 8.46 -15.40
N ASN A 127 -2.24 9.17 -15.97
CA ASN A 127 -2.25 10.64 -16.00
C ASN A 127 -2.21 11.23 -14.60
N THR A 128 -2.97 10.65 -13.67
CA THR A 128 -2.97 11.05 -12.25
C THR A 128 -1.61 10.80 -11.58
N ILE A 129 -0.98 9.64 -11.78
CA ILE A 129 0.35 9.32 -11.24
C ILE A 129 1.39 10.34 -11.74
N ASN A 130 1.34 10.65 -13.04
CA ASN A 130 2.23 11.63 -13.67
C ASN A 130 1.97 13.05 -13.14
N HIS A 131 0.70 13.44 -12.99
CA HIS A 131 0.31 14.75 -12.46
C HIS A 131 0.84 15.00 -11.04
N HIS A 132 0.81 13.96 -10.20
CA HIS A 132 1.27 14.02 -8.81
C HIS A 132 2.77 13.72 -8.64
N ASN A 133 3.49 13.49 -9.74
CA ASN A 133 4.91 13.10 -9.75
C ASN A 133 5.18 11.94 -8.78
N LEU A 134 4.35 10.89 -8.82
CA LEU A 134 4.57 9.67 -8.05
C LEU A 134 5.48 8.72 -8.82
N PHE A 135 6.45 8.15 -8.13
CA PHE A 135 7.40 7.18 -8.66
C PHE A 135 6.89 5.76 -8.39
N ILE A 136 5.97 5.31 -9.25
CA ILE A 136 5.41 3.97 -9.20
C ILE A 136 5.86 3.23 -10.45
N GLU A 137 6.83 2.32 -10.31
CA GLU A 137 7.40 1.57 -11.43
C GLU A 137 6.54 0.37 -11.84
N ARG A 138 5.72 -0.13 -10.91
CA ARG A 138 4.94 -1.34 -11.06
C ARG A 138 3.49 -1.09 -10.72
N PHE A 139 2.62 -1.48 -11.65
CA PHE A 139 1.18 -1.52 -11.38
C PHE A 139 0.55 -2.74 -12.04
N CYS A 140 -0.53 -3.25 -11.47
CA CYS A 140 -1.39 -4.27 -12.10
C CYS A 140 -2.85 -3.82 -12.11
N MET A 141 -3.55 -4.31 -13.13
CA MET A 141 -4.98 -4.11 -13.32
C MET A 141 -5.62 -5.49 -13.39
N THR A 142 -6.45 -5.84 -12.40
CA THR A 142 -7.00 -7.20 -12.27
C THR A 142 -8.36 -7.37 -12.96
N GLY A 143 -8.98 -6.27 -13.42
CA GLY A 143 -10.26 -6.31 -14.14
C GLY A 143 -11.37 -7.02 -13.37
N GLY A 144 -11.46 -6.79 -12.05
CA GLY A 144 -12.42 -7.41 -11.16
C GLY A 144 -11.94 -8.70 -10.49
N SER A 145 -10.87 -9.34 -11.01
CA SER A 145 -10.32 -10.57 -10.43
C SER A 145 -9.61 -10.32 -9.09
N SER A 146 -9.45 -11.39 -8.32
CA SER A 146 -8.69 -11.38 -7.07
C SER A 146 -7.25 -10.86 -7.25
N PRO A 147 -6.74 -10.01 -6.34
CA PRO A 147 -5.39 -9.46 -6.43
C PRO A 147 -4.33 -10.46 -5.95
N ILE A 148 -4.73 -11.53 -5.26
CA ILE A 148 -3.84 -12.39 -4.47
C ILE A 148 -2.73 -13.01 -5.31
N GLY A 149 -3.07 -13.50 -6.51
CA GLY A 149 -2.08 -14.10 -7.41
C GLY A 149 -0.94 -13.14 -7.73
N TYR A 150 -1.27 -11.85 -7.95
CA TYR A 150 -0.27 -10.81 -8.18
C TYR A 150 0.52 -10.48 -6.92
N LEU A 151 -0.16 -10.35 -5.77
CA LEU A 151 0.50 -10.05 -4.49
C LEU A 151 1.54 -11.11 -4.12
N LYS A 152 1.21 -12.40 -4.32
CA LYS A 152 2.12 -13.53 -4.10
C LYS A 152 3.28 -13.56 -5.08
N ALA A 153 3.01 -13.41 -6.38
CA ALA A 153 4.04 -13.40 -7.42
C ALA A 153 5.08 -12.29 -7.20
N TRP A 154 4.66 -11.22 -6.54
CA TRP A 154 5.48 -10.06 -6.22
C TRP A 154 6.12 -10.07 -4.83
N GLN A 155 5.92 -11.14 -4.05
CA GLN A 155 6.44 -11.25 -2.69
C GLN A 155 6.06 -10.03 -1.83
N THR A 156 4.81 -9.59 -1.95
CA THR A 156 4.31 -8.41 -1.25
C THR A 156 4.44 -8.57 0.26
N ASN A 157 5.15 -7.65 0.92
CA ASN A 157 5.30 -7.64 2.37
C ASN A 157 4.11 -6.97 3.07
N LEU A 158 3.52 -5.94 2.46
CA LEU A 158 2.37 -5.20 3.01
C LEU A 158 1.38 -4.83 1.91
N TYR A 159 0.10 -5.13 2.11
CA TYR A 159 -0.99 -4.74 1.22
C TYR A 159 -1.96 -3.76 1.89
N LEU A 160 -2.16 -2.59 1.27
CA LEU A 160 -3.04 -1.53 1.75
C LEU A 160 -4.25 -1.35 0.83
N SER A 161 -5.46 -1.44 1.38
CA SER A 161 -6.70 -1.38 0.61
C SER A 161 -7.82 -0.66 1.36
N ALA A 162 -8.77 -0.08 0.63
CA ALA A 162 -9.99 0.51 1.20
C ALA A 162 -11.08 -0.56 1.37
N ASP A 163 -10.92 -1.70 0.70
CA ASP A 163 -11.86 -2.81 0.68
C ASP A 163 -11.45 -3.87 1.71
N ALA A 164 -12.24 -3.98 2.78
CA ALA A 164 -12.00 -4.92 3.88
C ALA A 164 -12.15 -6.39 3.46
N GLU A 165 -12.91 -6.71 2.42
CA GLU A 165 -13.03 -8.08 1.92
C GLU A 165 -11.72 -8.53 1.28
N LYS A 166 -11.11 -7.65 0.47
CA LYS A 166 -9.81 -7.93 -0.16
C LYS A 166 -8.66 -7.97 0.86
N VAL A 167 -8.76 -7.19 1.94
CA VAL A 167 -7.80 -7.28 3.05
C VAL A 167 -7.92 -8.63 3.75
N ARG A 168 -9.15 -9.09 4.04
CA ARG A 168 -9.37 -10.43 4.62
C ARG A 168 -8.82 -11.55 3.73
N GLU A 169 -9.03 -11.44 2.42
CA GLU A 169 -8.51 -12.39 1.44
C GLU A 169 -6.97 -12.44 1.45
N ALA A 170 -6.30 -11.29 1.53
CA ALA A 170 -4.84 -11.22 1.62
C ALA A 170 -4.31 -11.81 2.93
N LEU A 171 -4.99 -11.52 4.05
CA LEU A 171 -4.63 -12.06 5.36
C LEU A 171 -4.77 -13.59 5.41
N SER A 172 -5.83 -14.16 4.81
CA SER A 172 -6.01 -15.63 4.76
C SER A 172 -4.90 -16.34 3.98
N GLU A 173 -4.21 -15.61 3.11
CA GLU A 173 -3.15 -16.12 2.25
C GLU A 173 -1.74 -15.82 2.80
N GLY A 174 -1.67 -15.34 4.06
CA GLY A 174 -0.42 -15.05 4.77
C GLY A 174 0.26 -13.74 4.37
N ILE A 175 -0.41 -12.86 3.64
CA ILE A 175 0.11 -11.55 3.26
C ILE A 175 -0.33 -10.53 4.32
N ALA A 176 0.61 -9.80 4.91
CA ALA A 176 0.25 -8.74 5.85
C ALA A 176 -0.55 -7.66 5.12
N ALA A 177 -1.73 -7.34 5.62
CA ALA A 177 -2.62 -6.39 4.96
C ALA A 177 -3.39 -5.54 5.97
N ALA A 178 -3.73 -4.32 5.56
CA ALA A 178 -4.48 -3.38 6.39
C ALA A 178 -5.54 -2.64 5.58
N THR A 179 -6.69 -2.40 6.23
CA THR A 179 -7.74 -1.57 5.66
C THR A 179 -7.46 -0.11 6.01
N MET A 180 -7.39 0.76 5.00
CA MET A 180 -7.25 2.21 5.19
C MET A 180 -8.58 2.89 4.94
N PHE A 181 -8.95 3.76 5.89
CA PHE A 181 -10.18 4.53 5.80
C PHE A 181 -9.89 5.98 5.44
N MET A 182 -10.82 6.56 4.70
CA MET A 182 -10.84 8.00 4.48
C MET A 182 -11.27 8.70 5.76
N SER A 183 -10.36 9.46 6.36
CA SER A 183 -10.69 10.38 7.44
C SER A 183 -11.17 11.71 6.85
N ASN A 184 -12.31 12.21 7.34
CA ASN A 184 -12.77 13.58 7.04
C ASN A 184 -11.93 14.65 7.74
N LYS A 185 -11.05 14.27 8.67
CA LYS A 185 -10.12 15.19 9.32
C LYS A 185 -8.82 15.18 8.53
N LEU A 186 -8.52 16.30 7.88
CA LEU A 186 -7.20 16.61 7.36
C LEU A 186 -6.26 16.80 8.55
N THR A 187 -5.66 15.71 9.01
CA THR A 187 -4.40 15.82 9.74
C THR A 187 -3.33 16.07 8.69
N GLU A 188 -2.60 17.18 8.80
CA GLU A 188 -1.43 17.42 7.95
C GLU A 188 -0.35 16.40 8.32
N VAL A 189 -0.30 15.30 7.56
CA VAL A 189 0.74 14.29 7.70
C VAL A 189 1.94 14.70 6.85
N SER A 190 3.14 14.68 7.43
CA SER A 190 4.37 14.99 6.70
C SER A 190 4.56 14.03 5.53
N GLN A 191 4.80 14.57 4.35
CA GLN A 191 5.13 13.79 3.15
C GLN A 191 6.63 13.46 3.03
N THR A 192 7.45 13.99 3.94
CA THR A 192 8.92 13.86 3.90
C THR A 192 9.47 12.95 4.99
N GLN A 193 8.63 12.55 5.95
CA GLN A 193 9.04 11.75 7.10
C GLN A 193 8.13 10.53 7.23
N LEU A 194 8.73 9.34 7.23
CA LEU A 194 8.05 8.13 7.63
C LEU A 194 8.17 7.97 9.15
N ARG A 195 7.05 7.96 9.86
CA ARG A 195 7.00 7.68 11.30
C ARG A 195 6.53 6.25 11.50
N VAL A 196 7.37 5.42 12.11
CA VAL A 196 7.06 4.04 12.45
C VAL A 196 6.91 3.95 13.96
N ALA A 197 5.75 3.46 14.42
CA ALA A 197 5.54 3.11 15.81
C ALA A 197 5.68 1.61 15.96
N PHE A 198 6.50 1.17 16.91
CA PHE A 198 6.66 -0.24 17.25
C PHE A 198 5.82 -0.52 18.48
N ASP A 199 4.85 -1.41 18.33
CA ASP A 199 4.14 -1.97 19.48
C ASP A 199 5.01 -3.08 20.09
N GLY A 200 5.55 -2.84 21.28
CA GLY A 200 6.55 -3.69 21.89
C GLY A 200 6.02 -5.08 22.22
N ASP A 201 4.73 -5.18 22.55
CA ASP A 201 4.12 -6.41 23.05
C ASP A 201 3.85 -7.46 21.97
N ALA A 202 3.90 -7.09 20.68
CA ALA A 202 3.70 -8.04 19.57
C ALA A 202 4.97 -8.31 18.75
N VAL A 203 5.98 -7.44 18.86
CA VAL A 203 7.16 -7.47 17.98
C VAL A 203 8.48 -7.65 18.73
N LEU A 204 8.62 -7.07 19.92
CA LEU A 204 9.92 -6.97 20.60
C LEU A 204 10.05 -7.89 21.82
N PHE A 205 8.94 -8.35 22.40
CA PHE A 205 8.94 -8.92 23.75
C PHE A 205 8.44 -10.37 23.83
N SER A 206 7.21 -10.70 23.41
CA SER A 206 6.73 -12.09 23.18
C SER A 206 5.29 -12.10 22.67
N ASP A 207 4.86 -13.13 21.91
CA ASP A 207 3.46 -13.27 21.46
C ASP A 207 2.51 -13.85 22.53
N GLU A 208 3.01 -14.02 23.76
CA GLU A 208 2.31 -14.68 24.88
C GLU A 208 1.05 -13.90 25.30
N SER A 209 1.14 -12.58 25.38
CA SER A 209 0.00 -11.73 25.72
C SER A 209 -1.11 -11.80 24.66
N GLU A 210 -0.75 -11.94 23.38
CA GLU A 210 -1.73 -12.08 22.29
C GLU A 210 -2.42 -13.46 22.33
N ARG A 211 -1.68 -14.53 22.68
CA ARG A 211 -2.25 -15.87 22.87
C ARG A 211 -3.25 -15.90 24.02
N ILE A 212 -2.93 -15.23 25.13
CA ILE A 212 -3.82 -15.16 26.30
C ILE A 212 -5.05 -14.31 26.01
N PHE A 213 -4.90 -13.22 25.27
CA PHE A 213 -6.04 -12.45 24.78
C PHE A 213 -6.98 -13.30 23.89
N LYS A 214 -6.42 -14.07 22.95
CA LYS A 214 -7.20 -14.98 22.07
C LYS A 214 -7.87 -16.11 22.84
N ALA A 215 -7.24 -16.61 23.93
CA ALA A 215 -7.74 -17.74 24.70
C ALA A 215 -8.72 -17.36 25.84
N GLN A 216 -8.49 -16.22 26.50
CA GLN A 216 -9.14 -15.84 27.77
C GLN A 216 -9.81 -14.45 27.72
N GLY A 217 -9.79 -13.77 26.56
CA GLY A 217 -10.40 -12.45 26.39
C GLY A 217 -9.63 -11.31 27.06
N LEU A 218 -10.24 -10.12 27.09
CA LEU A 218 -9.63 -8.91 27.67
C LEU A 218 -9.28 -9.06 29.16
N ASP A 219 -10.12 -9.76 29.93
CA ASP A 219 -9.91 -9.90 31.38
C ASP A 219 -8.67 -10.74 31.70
N GLY A 220 -8.45 -11.82 30.94
CA GLY A 220 -7.25 -12.65 31.04
C GLY A 220 -5.98 -11.90 30.63
N PHE A 221 -6.07 -11.03 29.61
CA PHE A 221 -4.98 -10.15 29.21
C PHE A 221 -4.58 -9.18 30.33
N PHE A 222 -5.55 -8.50 30.96
CA PHE A 222 -5.26 -7.56 32.06
C PHE A 222 -4.71 -8.23 33.32
N GLN A 223 -5.07 -9.49 33.56
CA GLN A 223 -4.52 -10.26 34.68
C GLN A 223 -3.06 -10.66 34.37
N HIS A 224 -2.81 -11.17 33.16
CA HIS A 224 -1.46 -11.51 32.71
C HIS A 224 -0.51 -10.30 32.65
N GLU A 225 -0.99 -9.13 32.21
CA GLU A 225 -0.18 -7.90 32.24
C GLU A 225 0.15 -7.45 33.66
N ARG A 226 -0.78 -7.60 34.61
CA ARG A 226 -0.53 -7.28 36.02
C ARG A 226 0.46 -8.23 36.65
N ASP A 227 0.33 -9.52 36.37
CA ASP A 227 1.15 -10.55 37.00
C ASP A 227 2.59 -10.56 36.46
N ASN A 228 2.81 -10.04 35.24
CA ASN A 228 4.11 -9.97 34.58
C ASN A 228 4.69 -8.55 34.44
N GLU A 229 4.15 -7.56 35.17
CA GLU A 229 4.58 -6.14 35.11
C GLU A 229 6.07 -5.97 35.49
N ASP A 230 6.58 -6.82 36.39
CA ASP A 230 7.95 -6.75 36.93
C ASP A 230 8.92 -7.81 36.38
N ILE A 231 8.48 -8.65 35.44
CA ILE A 231 9.35 -9.67 34.85
C ILE A 231 10.27 -9.01 33.81
N LEU A 232 11.58 -9.15 34.04
CA LEU A 232 12.59 -8.76 33.06
C LEU A 232 12.50 -9.69 31.86
N LEU A 233 12.24 -9.11 30.69
CA LEU A 233 12.26 -9.84 29.42
C LEU A 233 13.71 -10.10 29.03
N ASP A 234 14.10 -11.38 28.98
CA ASP A 234 15.45 -11.80 28.61
C ASP A 234 15.60 -11.70 27.08
N CYS A 235 16.17 -10.59 26.61
CA CYS A 235 16.54 -10.40 25.21
C CYS A 235 17.94 -9.75 25.10
N VAL A 236 18.68 -10.12 24.06
CA VAL A 236 20.10 -9.81 23.77
C VAL A 236 20.41 -8.30 23.67
N CYS A 237 19.41 -7.41 23.69
CA CYS A 237 19.60 -5.97 23.72
C CYS A 237 19.23 -5.39 25.10
N ARG A 238 20.24 -4.88 25.81
CA ARG A 238 20.22 -4.32 27.17
C ARG A 238 18.86 -3.79 27.69
N ARG A 239 18.41 -4.36 28.83
CA ARG A 239 17.53 -3.82 29.89
C ARG A 239 16.49 -2.78 29.44
N VAL A 240 15.33 -3.25 29.01
CA VAL A 240 14.10 -2.44 28.92
C VAL A 240 13.13 -2.92 30.01
N ARG A 241 12.68 -2.00 30.88
CA ARG A 241 11.60 -2.29 31.85
C ARG A 241 10.26 -2.15 31.14
N LYS A 242 9.41 -3.16 31.25
CA LYS A 242 7.99 -3.05 30.89
C LYS A 242 7.37 -2.02 31.84
N LYS A 243 6.94 -0.87 31.32
CA LYS A 243 6.19 0.14 32.09
C LYS A 243 4.89 0.37 31.34
N ARG A 244 3.77 0.22 32.04
CA ARG A 244 2.39 0.52 31.59
C ARG A 244 2.35 1.46 30.39
N ILE A 245 2.18 0.92 29.20
CA ILE A 245 1.64 1.67 28.06
C ILE A 245 0.14 1.45 28.13
N GLY A 246 -0.51 2.15 29.05
CA GLY A 246 -1.96 2.16 29.12
C GLY A 246 -2.53 2.66 27.80
N LEU A 247 -3.36 1.83 27.17
CA LEU A 247 -4.40 2.23 26.22
C LEU A 247 -4.00 3.37 25.25
N LEU A 248 -2.90 3.22 24.51
CA LEU A 248 -2.74 3.99 23.27
C LEU A 248 -3.50 3.27 22.17
N SER A 249 -4.76 3.66 22.01
CA SER A 249 -5.41 3.64 20.70
C SER A 249 -4.43 4.32 19.72
N PHE A 250 -3.75 3.51 18.92
CA PHE A 250 -2.87 4.00 17.86
C PHE A 250 -3.74 4.73 16.84
N ARG A 251 -3.90 6.04 17.07
CA ARG A 251 -4.27 6.95 15.99
C ARG A 251 -3.10 6.96 15.02
N PHE A 252 -3.38 6.56 13.78
CA PHE A 252 -2.60 7.03 12.65
C PHE A 252 -2.53 8.57 12.75
N LEU A 253 -1.34 9.09 13.02
CA LEU A 253 -1.00 10.51 12.92
C LEU A 253 -0.29 10.75 11.61
#